data_AF-A0A852VLT5-F1
#
_entry.id   AF-A0A852VLT5-F1
#
_cell.length_a   1.000
_cell.length_b   1.000
_cell.length_c   1.000
_cell.angle_alpha   90.00
_cell.angle_beta   90.00
_cell.angle_gamma   90.00
#
_symmetry.space_group_name_H-M   'P 1'
#
loop_
_entity.id
_entity.type
_entity.pdbx_description
1 polymer ?
#
loop_
_entity_poly.entity_id
_entity_poly.type
_entity_poly.pdbx_seq_one_letter_code
_entity_poly.pdbx_strand_id
1 'polypeptide(L)'
;MTFDNLPSDWPTRPLTDTDIAPDVVDLVVRESDRETGCLSILLCGDGDRLLQPVAITDLDGEPYLRRREVFDTFLGGLGDVLSGIVVAVGRPRGLQPDDEARAWHEAAIASCREHDVPLLGTYLATIHGVVEMPRWEQLRTAG
;
A
#
# COMPACT_ATOMS: atom_id res chain seq x y z
N MET A 1 14.89 -6.49 1.53
CA MET A 1 14.67 -6.93 2.92
C MET A 1 13.62 -8.02 2.84
N THR A 2 13.79 -9.07 3.65
CA THR A 2 12.91 -10.24 3.70
C THR A 2 12.06 -10.13 4.96
N PHE A 3 10.80 -10.57 4.91
CA PHE A 3 9.89 -10.69 6.07
C PHE A 3 10.48 -11.43 7.29
N ASP A 4 11.64 -12.09 7.15
CA ASP A 4 12.38 -12.79 8.20
C ASP A 4 12.79 -11.89 9.38
N ASN A 5 12.80 -10.56 9.21
CA ASN A 5 13.13 -9.62 10.28
C ASN A 5 11.93 -9.21 11.16
N LEU A 6 10.73 -9.72 10.85
CA LEU A 6 9.55 -9.37 11.63
C LEU A 6 9.63 -9.92 13.06
N PRO A 7 9.44 -9.09 14.09
CA PRO A 7 9.40 -9.56 15.45
C PRO A 7 8.14 -10.41 15.68
N SER A 8 8.18 -11.35 16.63
CA SER A 8 7.05 -12.28 16.86
C SER A 8 5.72 -11.61 17.21
N ASP A 9 5.78 -10.38 17.73
CA ASP A 9 4.62 -9.56 18.09
C ASP A 9 4.19 -8.59 16.98
N TRP A 10 4.77 -8.69 15.77
CA TRP A 10 4.43 -7.81 14.64
C TRP A 10 2.91 -7.68 14.36
N PRO A 11 2.05 -8.72 14.51
CA PRO A 11 0.62 -8.56 14.22
C PRO A 11 -0.07 -7.56 15.16
N THR A 12 0.57 -7.25 16.29
CA THR A 12 0.08 -6.30 17.29
C THR A 12 0.73 -4.92 17.17
N ARG A 13 1.54 -4.69 16.13
CA ARG A 13 2.24 -3.42 15.92
C ARG A 13 1.56 -2.62 14.81
N PRO A 14 1.58 -1.28 14.90
CA PRO A 14 0.97 -0.42 13.91
C PRO A 14 1.77 -0.43 12.60
N LEU A 15 1.10 -0.33 11.46
CA LEU A 15 1.74 -0.18 10.15
C LEU A 15 2.19 1.27 9.86
N THR A 16 2.02 2.18 10.81
CA THR A 16 2.71 3.48 10.81
C THR A 16 4.18 3.35 11.24
N ASP A 17 4.57 2.22 11.84
CA ASP A 17 5.96 1.89 12.13
C ASP A 17 6.72 1.56 10.84
N THR A 18 7.60 2.48 10.43
CA THR A 18 8.36 2.39 9.18
C THR A 18 9.40 1.28 9.19
N ASP A 19 9.78 0.76 10.35
CA ASP A 19 10.71 -0.37 10.46
C ASP A 19 10.00 -1.72 10.26
N ILE A 20 8.66 -1.74 10.28
CA ILE A 20 7.84 -2.97 10.21
C ILE A 20 7.03 -3.03 8.93
N ALA A 21 6.43 -1.91 8.53
CA ALA A 21 5.51 -1.88 7.41
C ALA A 21 6.10 -2.44 6.09
N PRO A 22 7.37 -2.15 5.71
CA PRO A 22 7.97 -2.76 4.51
C PRO A 22 8.04 -4.29 4.59
N ASP A 23 8.38 -4.85 5.75
CA ASP A 23 8.51 -6.30 5.93
C ASP A 23 7.14 -6.99 6.03
N VAL A 24 6.12 -6.30 6.57
CA VAL A 24 4.72 -6.78 6.51
C VAL A 24 4.22 -6.77 5.07
N VAL A 25 4.52 -5.73 4.30
CA VAL A 25 4.22 -5.71 2.86
C VAL A 25 4.95 -6.85 2.15
N ASP A 26 6.21 -7.11 2.50
CA ASP A 26 6.99 -8.21 1.93
C ASP A 26 6.37 -9.58 2.24
N LEU A 27 5.84 -9.75 3.46
CA LEU A 27 5.15 -10.96 3.90
C LEU A 27 3.84 -11.22 3.14
N VAL A 28 3.03 -10.18 2.92
CA VAL A 28 1.66 -10.34 2.40
C VAL A 28 1.58 -10.27 0.88
N VAL A 29 2.48 -9.52 0.22
CA VAL A 29 2.53 -9.43 -1.24
C VAL A 29 3.36 -10.59 -1.76
N ARG A 30 2.70 -11.65 -2.22
CA ARG A 30 3.34 -12.90 -2.64
C ARG A 30 4.23 -12.69 -3.85
N GLU A 31 5.29 -13.49 -3.95
CA GLU A 31 6.20 -13.46 -5.09
C GLU A 31 5.47 -13.64 -6.43
N SER A 32 4.51 -14.57 -6.51
CA SER A 32 3.68 -14.79 -7.70
C SER A 32 2.92 -13.54 -8.15
N ASP A 33 2.41 -12.75 -7.19
CA ASP A 33 1.61 -11.57 -7.46
C ASP A 33 2.50 -10.41 -7.93
N ARG A 34 3.75 -10.36 -7.42
CA ARG A 34 4.78 -9.43 -7.93
C ARG A 34 5.16 -9.76 -9.36
N GLU A 35 5.32 -11.05 -9.70
CA GLU A 35 5.71 -11.48 -11.03
C GLU A 35 4.68 -11.13 -12.12
N THR A 36 3.40 -11.08 -11.78
CA THR A 36 2.32 -10.71 -12.71
C THR A 36 1.93 -9.24 -12.63
N GLY A 37 2.34 -8.53 -11.58
CA GLY A 37 1.82 -7.22 -11.25
C GLY A 37 0.52 -7.31 -10.44
N CYS A 38 0.45 -6.54 -9.36
CA CYS A 38 -0.73 -6.52 -8.50
C CYS A 38 -0.85 -5.19 -7.73
N LEU A 39 -2.04 -4.94 -7.18
CA LEU A 39 -2.26 -3.94 -6.15
C LEU A 39 -2.69 -4.67 -4.89
N SER A 40 -2.01 -4.44 -3.79
CA SER A 40 -2.43 -4.92 -2.48
C SER A 40 -2.87 -3.75 -1.60
N ILE A 41 -4.03 -3.90 -0.96
CA ILE A 41 -4.59 -2.96 0.00
C ILE A 41 -4.61 -3.66 1.35
N LEU A 42 -3.82 -3.15 2.29
CA LEU A 42 -3.75 -3.63 3.65
C LEU A 42 -4.71 -2.78 4.49
N LEU A 43 -5.84 -3.37 4.84
CA LEU A 43 -6.87 -2.75 5.67
C LEU A 43 -6.38 -2.71 7.12
N CYS A 44 -6.35 -1.52 7.72
CA CYS A 44 -5.90 -1.33 9.09
C CYS A 44 -7.06 -1.01 10.02
N GLY A 45 -7.07 -1.64 11.19
CA GLY A 45 -8.06 -1.46 12.24
C GLY A 45 -7.46 -0.75 13.43
N ASP A 46 -8.09 -0.90 14.60
CA ASP A 46 -7.70 -0.18 15.82
C ASP A 46 -6.17 -0.14 16.06
N GLY A 47 -5.66 1.08 16.26
CA GLY A 47 -4.24 1.36 16.41
C GLY A 47 -3.40 1.08 15.15
N ASP A 48 -3.95 1.23 13.95
CA ASP A 48 -3.26 1.08 12.66
C ASP A 48 -2.65 -0.30 12.41
N ARG A 49 -3.24 -1.33 13.02
CA ARG A 49 -2.78 -2.71 12.90
C ARG A 49 -3.40 -3.38 11.69
N LEU A 50 -2.64 -4.27 11.05
CA LEU A 50 -3.17 -5.06 9.93
C LEU A 50 -4.39 -5.87 10.37
N LEU A 51 -5.54 -5.63 9.75
CA LEU A 51 -6.71 -6.50 9.84
C LEU A 51 -6.69 -7.55 8.74
N GLN A 52 -6.59 -7.10 7.50
CA GLN A 52 -6.68 -7.98 6.33
C GLN A 52 -5.96 -7.39 5.12
N PRO A 53 -5.07 -8.16 4.46
CA PRO A 53 -4.59 -7.82 3.14
C PRO A 53 -5.61 -8.25 2.08
N VAL A 54 -5.83 -7.39 1.09
CA VAL A 54 -6.59 -7.69 -0.12
C VAL A 54 -5.63 -7.57 -1.30
N ALA A 55 -5.48 -8.63 -2.07
CA ALA A 55 -4.69 -8.63 -3.30
C ALA A 55 -5.61 -8.54 -4.51
N ILE A 56 -5.27 -7.66 -5.44
CA ILE A 56 -5.97 -7.45 -6.70
C ILE A 56 -4.96 -7.72 -7.80
N THR A 57 -5.17 -8.82 -8.51
CA THR A 57 -4.39 -9.23 -9.69
C THR A 57 -5.08 -8.76 -10.96
N ASP A 58 -4.40 -8.89 -12.10
CA ASP A 58 -4.98 -8.64 -13.43
C ASP A 58 -5.39 -7.16 -13.68
N LEU A 59 -4.50 -6.23 -13.33
CA LEU A 59 -4.71 -4.78 -13.43
C LEU A 59 -4.35 -4.15 -14.79
N ASP A 60 -4.12 -4.97 -15.81
CA ASP A 60 -3.52 -4.56 -17.08
C ASP A 60 -4.27 -3.40 -17.78
N GLY A 61 -3.56 -2.29 -18.02
CA GLY A 61 -3.98 -1.21 -18.93
C GLY A 61 -5.12 -0.32 -18.44
N GLU A 62 -5.44 -0.34 -17.14
CA GLU A 62 -6.63 0.34 -16.63
C GLU A 62 -6.49 1.88 -16.63
N PRO A 63 -7.49 2.62 -17.15
CA PRO A 63 -7.52 4.08 -17.12
C PRO A 63 -7.52 4.62 -15.69
N TYR A 64 -6.98 5.83 -15.49
CA TYR A 64 -6.89 6.51 -14.20
C TYR A 64 -8.21 6.51 -13.39
N LEU A 65 -9.36 6.70 -14.06
CA LEU A 65 -10.67 6.70 -13.40
C LEU A 65 -10.99 5.36 -12.72
N ARG A 66 -10.58 4.24 -13.33
CA ARG A 66 -10.74 2.89 -12.77
C ARG A 66 -9.90 2.68 -11.51
N ARG A 67 -8.77 3.38 -11.38
CA ARG A 67 -7.89 3.27 -10.20
C ARG A 67 -8.53 3.84 -8.94
N ARG A 68 -9.23 4.97 -9.05
CA ARG A 68 -9.98 5.54 -7.92
C ARG A 68 -11.11 4.62 -7.49
N GLU A 69 -11.87 4.09 -8.46
CA GLU A 69 -12.99 3.18 -8.19
C GLU A 69 -12.58 1.97 -7.35
N VAL A 70 -11.36 1.44 -7.54
CA VAL A 70 -10.80 0.38 -6.70
C VAL A 70 -10.80 0.82 -5.24
N PHE A 71 -10.18 1.94 -4.91
CA PHE A 71 -10.11 2.43 -3.53
C PHE A 71 -11.48 2.84 -3.00
N ASP A 72 -12.29 3.55 -3.80
CA ASP A 72 -13.62 4.02 -3.41
C ASP A 72 -14.55 2.86 -3.06
N THR A 73 -14.39 1.70 -3.71
CA THR A 73 -15.14 0.48 -3.38
C THR A 73 -14.84 -0.01 -1.97
N PHE A 74 -13.57 -0.06 -1.56
CA PHE A 74 -13.20 -0.50 -0.22
C PHE A 74 -13.51 0.57 0.83
N LEU A 75 -13.16 1.83 0.55
CA LEU A 75 -13.30 2.92 1.51
C LEU A 75 -14.77 3.33 1.71
N GLY A 76 -15.59 3.31 0.66
CA GLY A 76 -17.03 3.60 0.78
C GLY A 76 -17.81 2.50 1.52
N GLY A 77 -17.30 1.27 1.55
CA GLY A 77 -17.93 0.14 2.26
C GLY A 77 -17.42 -0.08 3.68
N LEU A 78 -16.15 0.26 3.95
CA LEU A 78 -15.45 -0.07 5.20
C LEU A 78 -14.88 1.14 5.94
N GLY A 79 -14.94 2.35 5.38
CA GLY A 79 -14.23 3.52 5.92
C GLY A 79 -14.50 3.77 7.41
N ASP A 80 -15.75 3.64 7.85
CA ASP A 80 -16.15 3.87 9.25
C ASP A 80 -15.50 2.90 10.27
N VAL A 81 -14.96 1.77 9.82
CA VAL A 81 -14.33 0.75 10.68
C VAL A 81 -12.82 0.66 10.51
N LEU A 82 -12.25 1.37 9.54
CA LEU A 82 -10.82 1.38 9.28
C LEU A 82 -10.17 2.55 10.01
N SER A 83 -9.01 2.32 10.61
CA SER A 83 -8.17 3.42 11.12
C SER A 83 -7.27 3.99 10.01
N GLY A 84 -7.09 3.25 8.92
CA GLY A 84 -6.28 3.63 7.77
C GLY A 84 -6.06 2.47 6.81
N ILE A 85 -5.32 2.74 5.74
CA ILE A 85 -4.87 1.71 4.79
C ILE A 85 -3.38 1.87 4.47
N VAL A 86 -2.73 0.75 4.17
CA VAL A 86 -1.45 0.72 3.45
C VAL A 86 -1.69 0.18 2.04
N VAL A 87 -1.03 0.77 1.05
CA VAL A 87 -1.11 0.34 -0.35
C VAL A 87 0.24 -0.23 -0.79
N ALA A 88 0.23 -1.33 -1.52
CA ALA A 88 1.44 -1.88 -2.15
C ALA A 88 1.19 -2.14 -3.64
N VAL A 89 2.07 -1.62 -4.49
CA VAL A 89 2.11 -1.90 -5.92
C VAL A 89 3.13 -3.00 -6.14
N GLY A 90 2.64 -4.23 -6.36
CA GLY A 90 3.46 -5.38 -6.71
C GLY A 90 3.82 -5.35 -8.18
N ARG A 91 5.10 -5.58 -8.50
CA ARG A 91 5.58 -5.63 -9.88
C ARG A 91 6.86 -6.44 -10.04
N PRO A 92 7.21 -6.89 -11.25
CA PRO A 92 8.29 -7.86 -11.42
C PRO A 92 9.66 -7.28 -11.07
N ARG A 93 9.91 -6.01 -11.42
CA ARG A 93 11.22 -5.36 -11.29
C ARG A 93 11.09 -3.86 -11.02
N GLY A 94 12.19 -3.28 -10.56
CA GLY A 94 12.36 -1.85 -10.37
C GLY A 94 11.88 -1.38 -8.98
N LEU A 95 12.80 -0.82 -8.20
CA LEU A 95 12.47 -0.18 -6.92
C LEU A 95 12.31 1.35 -7.05
N GLN A 96 12.46 1.90 -8.26
CA GLN A 96 12.32 3.34 -8.46
C GLN A 96 10.88 3.69 -8.80
N PRO A 97 10.25 4.66 -8.10
CA PRO A 97 8.94 5.18 -8.49
C PRO A 97 8.89 5.57 -9.97
N ASP A 98 7.84 5.15 -10.66
CA ASP A 98 7.51 5.55 -12.02
C ASP A 98 6.10 6.13 -12.09
N ASP A 99 5.64 6.50 -13.29
CA ASP A 99 4.34 7.12 -13.48
C ASP A 99 3.16 6.21 -13.13
N GLU A 100 3.31 4.89 -13.27
CA GLU A 100 2.27 3.94 -12.90
C GLU A 100 2.13 3.84 -11.37
N ALA A 101 3.25 3.65 -10.67
CA ALA A 101 3.27 3.65 -9.21
C ALA A 101 2.77 4.99 -8.64
N ARG A 102 3.17 6.10 -9.25
CA ARG A 102 2.71 7.44 -8.89
C ARG A 102 1.20 7.59 -9.11
N ALA A 103 0.65 7.10 -10.21
CA ALA A 103 -0.79 7.19 -10.47
C ALA A 103 -1.62 6.39 -9.47
N TRP A 104 -1.15 5.20 -9.04
CA TRP A 104 -1.80 4.44 -7.97
C TRP A 104 -1.72 5.16 -6.62
N HIS A 105 -0.57 5.76 -6.30
CA HIS A 105 -0.38 6.55 -5.09
C HIS A 105 -1.31 7.79 -5.05
N GLU A 106 -1.39 8.54 -6.15
CA GLU A 106 -2.26 9.71 -6.27
C GLU A 106 -3.75 9.33 -6.16
N ALA A 107 -4.16 8.22 -6.77
CA ALA A 107 -5.52 7.68 -6.65
C ALA A 107 -5.85 7.29 -5.20
N ALA A 108 -4.92 6.62 -4.51
CA ALA A 108 -5.08 6.27 -3.10
C ALA A 108 -5.23 7.52 -2.22
N ILE A 109 -4.37 8.54 -2.39
CA ILE A 109 -4.45 9.81 -1.65
C ILE A 109 -5.83 10.45 -1.86
N ALA A 110 -6.27 10.56 -3.11
CA ALA A 110 -7.53 11.22 -3.42
C ALA A 110 -8.72 10.52 -2.75
N SER A 111 -8.79 9.19 -2.84
CA SER A 111 -9.87 8.40 -2.25
C SER A 111 -9.81 8.38 -0.72
N CYS A 112 -8.63 8.19 -0.13
CA CYS A 112 -8.44 8.34 1.32
C CYS A 112 -8.96 9.67 1.85
N ARG A 113 -8.64 10.78 1.17
CA ARG A 113 -9.11 12.10 1.54
C ARG A 113 -10.63 12.27 1.41
N GLU A 114 -11.23 11.69 0.37
CA GLU A 114 -12.67 11.79 0.11
C GLU A 114 -13.50 11.03 1.15
N HIS A 115 -12.98 9.89 1.64
CA HIS A 115 -13.65 9.02 2.61
C HIS A 115 -13.19 9.23 4.07
N ASP A 116 -12.34 10.24 4.34
CA ASP A 116 -11.75 10.53 5.66
C ASP A 116 -10.99 9.33 6.29
N VAL A 117 -10.33 8.52 5.45
CA VAL A 117 -9.53 7.37 5.88
C VAL A 117 -8.04 7.65 5.63
N PRO A 118 -7.16 7.59 6.64
CA PRO A 118 -5.73 7.82 6.48
C PRO A 118 -5.06 6.84 5.50
N LEU A 119 -4.22 7.38 4.59
CA LEU A 119 -3.23 6.59 3.85
C LEU A 119 -1.94 6.53 4.66
N LEU A 120 -1.67 5.39 5.31
CA LEU A 120 -0.54 5.22 6.22
C LEU A 120 0.80 5.07 5.49
N GLY A 121 0.76 4.56 4.25
CA GLY A 121 1.91 4.41 3.39
C GLY A 121 1.56 3.82 2.04
N THR A 122 2.43 4.04 1.05
CA THR A 122 2.38 3.35 -0.25
C THR A 122 3.74 2.75 -0.54
N TYR A 123 3.77 1.50 -0.97
CA TYR A 123 5.00 0.74 -1.16
C TYR A 123 5.08 0.17 -2.57
N LEU A 124 6.30 0.03 -3.09
CA LEU A 124 6.60 -0.77 -4.26
C LEU A 124 7.15 -2.10 -3.79
N ALA A 125 6.50 -3.19 -4.15
CA ALA A 125 6.93 -4.54 -3.81
C ALA A 125 7.44 -5.27 -5.06
N THR A 126 8.70 -5.68 -5.04
CA THR A 126 9.33 -6.42 -6.15
C THR A 126 10.08 -7.63 -5.63
N ILE A 127 10.55 -8.50 -6.52
CA ILE A 127 11.42 -9.63 -6.16
C ILE A 127 12.73 -9.18 -5.49
N HIS A 128 13.13 -7.92 -5.65
CA HIS A 128 14.36 -7.36 -5.06
C HIS A 128 14.13 -6.72 -3.69
N GLY A 129 12.87 -6.58 -3.28
CA GLY A 129 12.48 -6.01 -2.00
C GLY A 129 11.31 -5.04 -2.09
N VAL A 130 11.03 -4.41 -0.95
CA VAL A 130 9.97 -3.44 -0.77
C VAL A 130 10.58 -2.08 -0.46
N VAL A 131 10.06 -1.02 -1.08
CA VAL A 131 10.45 0.36 -0.78
C VAL A 131 9.22 1.25 -0.66
N GLU A 132 9.27 2.21 0.25
CA GLU A 132 8.20 3.19 0.40
C GLU A 132 8.24 4.23 -0.75
N MET A 133 7.07 4.58 -1.27
CA MET A 133 6.90 5.71 -2.17
C MET A 133 7.12 7.03 -1.40
N PRO A 134 7.65 8.08 -2.04
CA PRO A 134 7.82 9.36 -1.39
C PRO A 134 6.50 9.87 -0.81
N ARG A 135 6.51 10.27 0.47
CA ARG A 135 5.41 11.06 1.05
C ARG A 135 5.60 12.49 0.56
N TRP A 136 4.86 12.91 -0.46
CA TRP A 136 5.03 14.24 -1.08
C TRP A 136 4.82 15.43 -0.12
N GLU A 137 4.39 15.21 1.12
CA GLU A 137 4.44 16.20 2.19
C GLU A 137 5.87 16.62 2.56
N GLN A 138 6.86 15.74 2.41
CA GLN A 138 8.26 16.00 2.77
C GLN A 138 9.03 16.84 1.73
N LEU A 139 8.54 16.94 0.48
CA LEU A 139 9.15 17.78 -0.56
C LEU A 139 8.77 19.25 -0.46
N ARG A 140 7.75 19.61 0.33
CA ARG A 140 7.31 21.01 0.52
C ARG A 140 8.08 21.75 1.61
N THR A 141 8.86 21.06 2.43
CA THR A 141 9.66 21.67 3.52
C THR A 141 11.12 21.91 3.11
N ALA A 142 11.53 21.46 1.92
CA ALA A 142 12.89 21.60 1.40
C ALA A 142 13.04 22.71 0.34
N GLY A 143 12.06 23.62 0.22
CA GLY A 143 12.05 24.74 -0.74
C GLY A 143 11.91 26.09 -0.07
#